data_AF-A0A0A6UBI0-F1
#
_entry.id   AF-A0A0A6UBI0-F1
#
_cell.length_a   1.000
_cell.length_b   1.000
_cell.length_c   1.000
_cell.angle_alpha   90.00
_cell.angle_beta   90.00
_cell.angle_gamma   90.00
#
_symmetry.space_group_name_H-M   'P 1'
#
loop_
_entity.id
_entity.type
_entity.pdbx_description
1 polymer ?
#
loop_
_entity_poly.entity_id
_entity_poly.type
_entity_poly.pdbx_seq_one_letter_code
_entity_poly.pdbx_strand_id
1 'polypeptide(L)'
;MALGNRYKSAPGSGTLAALILVLVFGSPWYADWAQDNTNPNSAGGWWLRLLSWPRWSFDTDDSLRDVVVGDLKAILVVVLTMLFLYLLPGSQLARARGTISQFLAGWAAYIFAGAFAALFATLFLTNPSLLGAFNAAGSGAGYGFFVGWIVGLASLGGWRGTR
;
A
#
# COMPACT_ATOMS: atom_id res chain seq x y z
N MET A 1 -26.02 12.90 -18.66
CA MET A 1 -25.28 11.68 -18.27
C MET A 1 -23.98 12.10 -17.58
N ALA A 2 -24.00 12.12 -16.25
CA ALA A 2 -22.99 12.78 -15.40
C ALA A 2 -22.42 11.82 -14.34
N LEU A 3 -21.99 10.63 -14.77
CA LEU A 3 -21.43 9.60 -13.86
C LEU A 3 -19.99 9.17 -14.22
N GLY A 4 -19.45 9.56 -15.39
CA GLY A 4 -18.13 9.10 -15.84
C GLY A 4 -16.93 9.94 -15.38
N ASN A 5 -17.13 11.12 -14.80
CA ASN A 5 -16.05 12.10 -14.61
C ASN A 5 -15.58 12.27 -13.15
N ARG A 6 -16.15 11.53 -12.18
CA ARG A 6 -15.82 11.68 -10.74
C ARG A 6 -14.63 10.84 -10.25
N TYR A 7 -14.08 9.95 -11.09
CA TYR A 7 -12.95 9.08 -10.71
C TYR A 7 -11.57 9.64 -11.11
N LYS A 8 -11.49 10.84 -11.69
CA LYS A 8 -10.23 11.49 -12.09
C LYS A 8 -9.65 12.38 -10.96
N SER A 9 -9.68 11.92 -9.72
CA SER A 9 -9.01 12.62 -8.61
C SER A 9 -7.64 12.01 -8.35
N ALA A 10 -6.64 12.83 -8.03
CA ALA A 10 -5.30 12.36 -7.68
C ALA A 10 -5.27 11.31 -6.55
N PRO A 11 -6.12 11.42 -5.50
CA PRO A 11 -6.26 10.33 -4.53
C PRO A 11 -6.85 9.06 -5.14
N GLY A 12 -7.82 9.17 -6.06
CA GLY A 12 -8.47 8.02 -6.68
C GLY A 12 -7.50 7.17 -7.51
N SER A 13 -6.62 7.79 -8.30
CA SER A 13 -5.63 7.06 -9.09
C SER A 13 -4.55 6.42 -8.22
N GLY A 14 -4.08 7.11 -7.17
CA GLY A 14 -3.15 6.55 -6.19
C GLY A 14 -3.75 5.37 -5.41
N THR A 15 -5.00 5.46 -4.96
CA THR A 15 -5.71 4.36 -4.30
C THR A 15 -5.93 3.18 -5.25
N LEU A 16 -6.27 3.43 -6.52
CA LEU A 16 -6.41 2.35 -7.50
C LEU A 16 -5.10 1.63 -7.73
N ALA A 17 -3.98 2.36 -7.82
CA ALA A 17 -2.66 1.73 -7.91
C ALA A 17 -2.34 0.90 -6.67
N ALA A 18 -2.63 1.40 -5.46
CA ALA A 18 -2.48 0.63 -4.23
C ALA A 18 -3.34 -0.64 -4.22
N LEU A 19 -4.58 -0.55 -4.70
CA LEU A 19 -5.47 -1.70 -4.83
C LEU A 19 -4.90 -2.75 -5.80
N ILE A 20 -4.42 -2.32 -6.97
CA ILE A 20 -3.79 -3.22 -7.95
C ILE A 20 -2.54 -3.87 -7.35
N LEU A 21 -1.70 -3.11 -6.65
CA LEU A 21 -0.50 -3.64 -5.99
C LEU A 21 -0.87 -4.77 -5.02
N VAL A 22 -1.85 -4.52 -4.16
CA VAL A 22 -2.31 -5.51 -3.18
C VAL A 22 -2.97 -6.71 -3.86
N LEU A 23 -3.88 -6.50 -4.82
CA LEU A 23 -4.60 -7.59 -5.48
C LEU A 23 -3.69 -8.48 -6.34
N VAL A 24 -2.76 -7.89 -7.08
CA VAL A 24 -1.90 -8.66 -7.98
C VAL A 24 -0.72 -9.25 -7.22
N PHE A 25 0.06 -8.40 -6.55
CA PHE A 25 1.30 -8.84 -5.93
C PHE A 25 1.09 -9.45 -4.54
N GLY A 26 0.08 -9.02 -3.79
CA GLY A 26 -0.29 -9.68 -2.53
C GLY A 26 -0.94 -11.06 -2.69
N SER A 27 -1.27 -11.46 -3.93
CA SER A 27 -1.94 -12.74 -4.19
C SER A 27 -1.04 -13.95 -3.84
N PRO A 28 -1.62 -15.08 -3.39
CA PRO A 28 -0.88 -16.31 -3.14
C PRO A 28 -0.05 -16.74 -4.35
N TRP A 29 -0.63 -16.67 -5.56
CA TRP A 29 0.03 -17.09 -6.80
C TRP A 29 1.29 -16.28 -7.11
N TYR A 30 1.22 -14.95 -6.98
CA TYR A 30 2.41 -14.12 -7.19
C TYR A 30 3.45 -14.39 -6.11
N ALA A 31 3.02 -14.50 -4.85
CA ALA A 31 3.90 -14.69 -3.72
C ALA A 31 4.65 -16.04 -3.82
N ASP A 32 3.97 -17.10 -4.23
CA ASP A 32 4.57 -18.42 -4.44
C ASP A 32 5.50 -18.41 -5.66
N TRP A 33 5.06 -17.81 -6.78
CA TRP A 33 5.93 -17.61 -7.94
C TRP A 33 7.21 -16.85 -7.58
N ALA A 34 7.11 -15.75 -6.83
CA ALA A 34 8.26 -14.94 -6.44
C ALA A 34 9.19 -15.71 -5.50
N GLN A 35 8.66 -16.56 -4.61
CA GLN A 35 9.46 -17.42 -3.74
C GLN A 35 10.23 -18.49 -4.53
N ASP A 36 9.59 -19.10 -5.52
CA ASP A 36 10.19 -20.21 -6.27
C ASP A 36 11.13 -19.75 -7.39
N ASN A 37 10.87 -18.58 -7.98
CA ASN A 37 11.55 -18.14 -9.21
C ASN A 37 12.55 -17.00 -9.02
N THR A 38 12.78 -16.52 -7.78
CA THR A 38 13.69 -15.40 -7.52
C THR A 38 14.73 -15.71 -6.46
N ASN A 39 15.91 -15.10 -6.57
CA ASN A 39 16.97 -15.22 -5.56
C ASN A 39 16.87 -14.09 -4.52
N PRO A 40 16.63 -14.38 -3.22
CA PRO A 40 16.48 -13.35 -2.19
C PRO A 40 17.78 -12.59 -1.89
N ASN A 41 18.94 -13.15 -2.25
CA ASN A 41 20.25 -12.52 -2.09
C ASN A 41 20.61 -11.59 -3.26
N SER A 42 19.75 -11.50 -4.27
CA SER A 42 19.86 -10.54 -5.36
C SER A 42 18.93 -9.35 -5.10
N ALA A 43 19.34 -8.13 -5.47
CA ALA A 43 18.50 -6.94 -5.28
C ALA A 43 17.15 -7.06 -6.00
N GLY A 44 17.16 -7.59 -7.24
CA GLY A 44 15.94 -7.80 -8.02
C GLY A 44 15.02 -8.84 -7.40
N GLY A 45 15.56 -10.00 -6.99
CA GLY A 45 14.74 -11.04 -6.35
C GLY A 45 14.22 -10.63 -4.98
N TRP A 46 15.01 -9.90 -4.19
CA TRP A 46 14.53 -9.29 -2.96
C TRP A 46 13.35 -8.33 -3.20
N TRP A 47 13.46 -7.44 -4.20
CA TRP A 47 12.38 -6.48 -4.50
C TRP A 47 11.12 -7.18 -5.04
N LEU A 48 11.27 -8.19 -5.91
CA LEU A 48 10.15 -8.98 -6.40
C LEU A 48 9.42 -9.72 -5.27
N ARG A 49 10.16 -10.24 -4.28
CA ARG A 49 9.57 -10.82 -3.06
C ARG A 49 8.94 -9.75 -2.16
N LEU A 50 9.53 -8.55 -2.09
CA LEU A 50 8.97 -7.44 -1.31
C LEU A 50 7.59 -7.02 -1.83
N LEU A 51 7.36 -7.06 -3.15
CA LEU A 51 6.05 -6.79 -3.75
C LEU A 51 4.94 -7.70 -3.22
N SER A 52 5.28 -8.91 -2.73
CA SER A 52 4.28 -9.82 -2.19
C SER A 52 3.74 -9.41 -0.81
N TRP A 53 4.20 -8.28 -0.27
CA TRP A 53 3.66 -7.67 0.92
C TRP A 53 2.61 -6.62 0.51
N PRO A 54 1.41 -6.53 1.12
CA PRO A 54 0.84 -7.45 2.09
C PRO A 54 0.26 -8.70 1.41
N ARG A 55 0.72 -9.89 1.83
CA ARG A 55 0.15 -11.17 1.39
C ARG A 55 -1.23 -11.36 2.01
N TRP A 56 -2.22 -11.71 1.18
CA TRP A 56 -3.57 -12.12 1.58
C TRP A 56 -3.81 -13.57 1.12
N SER A 57 -4.74 -14.28 1.76
CA SER A 57 -5.11 -15.66 1.38
C SER A 57 -6.59 -15.88 1.60
N PHE A 58 -7.22 -16.65 0.71
CA PHE A 58 -8.58 -17.18 0.91
C PHE A 58 -8.48 -18.68 1.09
N ASP A 59 -7.74 -19.11 2.11
CA ASP A 59 -7.65 -20.53 2.45
C ASP A 59 -8.55 -20.82 3.66
N THR A 60 -9.39 -21.84 3.53
CA THR A 60 -10.27 -22.29 4.62
C THR A 60 -9.58 -23.22 5.60
N ASP A 61 -8.39 -23.73 5.26
CA ASP A 61 -7.61 -24.64 6.10
C ASP A 61 -6.65 -23.91 7.05
N ASP A 62 -6.34 -22.65 6.78
CA ASP A 62 -5.57 -21.78 7.67
C ASP A 62 -6.39 -21.40 8.92
N SER A 63 -5.71 -21.09 10.02
CA SER A 63 -6.39 -20.57 11.21
C SER A 63 -7.19 -19.32 10.80
N LEU A 64 -8.51 -19.31 11.07
CA LEU A 64 -9.40 -18.20 10.70
C LEU A 64 -8.83 -16.83 11.11
N ARG A 65 -8.02 -16.80 12.17
CA ARG A 65 -7.37 -15.59 12.68
C ARG A 65 -6.20 -15.13 11.80
N ASP A 66 -5.37 -16.03 11.30
CA ASP A 66 -4.22 -15.67 10.47
C ASP A 66 -4.67 -15.18 9.08
N VAL A 67 -5.69 -15.82 8.52
CA VAL A 67 -6.39 -15.37 7.30
C VAL A 67 -6.96 -13.97 7.51
N VAL A 68 -7.71 -13.77 8.60
CA VAL A 68 -8.31 -12.47 8.93
C VAL A 68 -7.24 -11.40 9.14
N VAL A 69 -6.10 -11.70 9.77
CA VAL A 69 -5.02 -10.72 9.97
C VAL A 69 -4.31 -10.36 8.66
N GLY A 70 -4.08 -11.34 7.78
CA GLY A 70 -3.52 -11.13 6.44
C GLY A 70 -4.43 -10.25 5.58
N ASP A 71 -5.69 -10.61 5.50
CA ASP A 71 -6.72 -9.90 4.72
C ASP A 71 -6.99 -8.51 5.30
N LEU A 72 -7.09 -8.39 6.63
CA LEU A 72 -7.26 -7.11 7.31
C LEU A 72 -6.11 -6.16 6.98
N LYS A 73 -4.86 -6.64 7.01
CA LYS A 73 -3.68 -5.84 6.66
C LYS A 73 -3.76 -5.37 5.21
N ALA A 74 -4.13 -6.25 4.28
CA ALA A 74 -4.29 -5.93 2.87
C ALA A 74 -5.34 -4.83 2.64
N ILE A 75 -6.51 -4.97 3.27
CA ILE A 75 -7.59 -3.97 3.22
C ILE A 75 -7.13 -2.65 3.85
N LEU A 76 -6.50 -2.71 5.03
CA LEU A 76 -6.00 -1.53 5.74
C LEU A 76 -4.99 -0.75 4.90
N VAL A 77 -4.07 -1.40 4.20
CA VAL A 77 -3.11 -0.71 3.32
C VAL A 77 -3.85 0.13 2.28
N VAL A 78 -4.87 -0.42 1.62
CA VAL A 78 -5.64 0.31 0.58
C VAL A 78 -6.43 1.47 1.19
N VAL A 79 -7.18 1.22 2.27
CA VAL A 79 -8.03 2.22 2.92
C VAL A 79 -7.18 3.35 3.52
N LEU A 80 -6.10 3.01 4.23
CA LEU A 80 -5.19 4.01 4.79
C LEU A 80 -4.44 4.78 3.70
N THR A 81 -4.11 4.15 2.57
CA THR A 81 -3.56 4.88 1.43
C THR A 81 -4.53 5.94 0.94
N MET A 82 -5.81 5.58 0.75
CA MET A 82 -6.84 6.54 0.38
C MET A 82 -6.96 7.68 1.40
N LEU A 83 -6.96 7.33 2.69
CA LEU A 83 -7.04 8.30 3.78
C LEU A 83 -5.85 9.26 3.76
N PHE A 84 -4.62 8.76 3.68
CA PHE A 84 -3.42 9.61 3.66
C PHE A 84 -3.31 10.42 2.38
N LEU A 85 -3.68 9.88 1.22
CA LEU A 85 -3.77 10.64 -0.03
C LEU A 85 -4.83 11.74 0.03
N TYR A 86 -5.88 11.58 0.83
CA TYR A 86 -6.88 12.62 1.05
C TYR A 86 -6.39 13.69 2.05
N LEU A 87 -5.70 13.28 3.12
CA LEU A 87 -5.27 14.17 4.20
C LEU A 87 -3.97 14.93 3.91
N LEU A 88 -2.97 14.29 3.30
CA LEU A 88 -1.64 14.88 3.11
C LEU A 88 -1.61 16.09 2.17
N PRO A 89 -2.37 16.15 1.06
CA PRO A 89 -2.40 17.32 0.18
C PRO A 89 -3.10 18.56 0.77
N GLY A 90 -3.43 18.57 2.07
CA GLY A 90 -4.02 19.70 2.79
C GLY A 90 -3.32 21.04 2.56
N SER A 91 -3.97 22.14 2.97
CA SER A 91 -3.75 23.57 2.63
C SER A 91 -2.30 24.12 2.51
N GLN A 92 -1.29 23.38 2.94
CA GLN A 92 0.13 23.67 2.81
C GLN A 92 0.75 23.16 1.49
N LEU A 93 0.37 21.97 0.99
CA LEU A 93 0.81 21.45 -0.32
C LEU A 93 0.13 22.19 -1.49
N ALA A 94 -1.06 22.74 -1.26
CA ALA A 94 -1.74 23.61 -2.21
C ALA A 94 -0.95 24.91 -2.53
N ARG A 95 0.01 25.28 -1.68
CA ARG A 95 0.95 26.41 -1.87
C ARG A 95 2.21 25.98 -2.64
N ALA A 96 2.70 24.76 -2.41
CA ALA A 96 3.78 24.12 -3.16
C ALA A 96 3.23 23.40 -4.41
N ARG A 97 2.58 24.13 -5.31
CA ARG A 97 1.98 23.59 -6.55
C ARG A 97 3.08 23.08 -7.49
N GLY A 98 3.50 21.83 -7.31
CA GLY A 98 4.48 21.19 -8.19
C GLY A 98 4.28 19.69 -8.26
N THR A 99 4.50 19.12 -9.45
CA THR A 99 4.41 17.68 -9.74
C THR A 99 5.23 16.83 -8.77
N ILE A 100 6.39 17.34 -8.34
CA ILE A 100 7.27 16.67 -7.37
C ILE A 100 6.62 16.59 -5.99
N SER A 101 5.92 17.64 -5.54
CA SER A 101 5.27 17.67 -4.23
C SER A 101 4.13 16.64 -4.16
N GLN A 102 3.37 16.50 -5.25
CA GLN A 102 2.31 15.50 -5.38
C GLN A 102 2.85 14.06 -5.44
N PHE A 103 3.95 13.84 -6.17
CA PHE A 103 4.65 12.55 -6.18
C PHE A 103 5.11 12.16 -4.77
N LEU A 104 5.82 13.07 -4.08
CA LEU A 104 6.33 12.82 -2.73
C LEU A 104 5.20 12.63 -1.72
N ALA A 105 4.09 13.36 -1.84
CA ALA A 105 2.91 13.16 -1.01
C ALA A 105 2.29 11.78 -1.22
N GLY A 106 2.17 11.32 -2.47
CA GLY A 106 1.65 9.98 -2.75
C GLY A 106 2.59 8.86 -2.31
N TRP A 107 3.91 9.07 -2.45
CA TRP A 107 4.90 8.14 -1.94
C TRP A 107 4.87 8.06 -0.40
N ALA A 108 4.88 9.21 0.28
CA ALA A 108 4.78 9.28 1.74
C ALA A 108 3.46 8.68 2.25
N ALA A 109 2.34 8.92 1.56
CA ALA A 109 1.04 8.34 1.90
C ALA A 109 1.13 6.81 1.98
N TYR A 110 1.81 6.19 1.02
CA TYR A 110 1.93 4.73 0.97
C TYR A 110 2.89 4.17 2.04
N ILE A 111 3.95 4.91 2.39
CA ILE A 111 4.84 4.59 3.53
C ILE A 111 4.03 4.53 4.83
N PHE A 112 3.27 5.59 5.12
CA PHE A 112 2.45 5.65 6.33
C PHE A 112 1.33 4.60 6.30
N ALA A 113 0.67 4.40 5.16
CA ALA A 113 -0.35 3.37 5.02
C ALA A 113 0.19 1.97 5.35
N GLY A 114 1.36 1.60 4.81
CA GLY A 114 2.03 0.34 5.13
C GLY A 114 2.37 0.21 6.61
N ALA A 115 2.95 1.26 7.20
CA ALA A 115 3.33 1.27 8.62
C ALA A 115 2.12 1.09 9.55
N PHE A 116 1.07 1.88 9.36
CA PHE A 116 -0.14 1.84 10.19
C PHE A 116 -0.96 0.57 9.94
N ALA A 117 -1.05 0.07 8.70
CA ALA A 117 -1.74 -1.18 8.41
C ALA A 117 -1.09 -2.35 9.15
N ALA A 118 0.24 -2.43 9.14
CA ALA A 118 0.97 -3.47 9.85
C ALA A 118 0.82 -3.32 11.37
N LEU A 119 0.96 -2.10 11.89
CA LEU A 119 0.78 -1.81 13.31
C LEU A 119 -0.61 -2.23 13.79
N PHE A 120 -1.67 -1.80 13.11
CA PHE A 120 -3.03 -2.14 13.51
C PHE A 120 -3.33 -3.62 13.33
N ALA A 121 -2.87 -4.27 12.26
CA ALA A 121 -3.03 -5.70 12.06
C ALA A 121 -2.39 -6.51 13.21
N THR A 122 -1.24 -6.09 13.73
CA THR A 122 -0.61 -6.81 14.86
C THR A 122 -1.42 -6.77 16.16
N LEU A 123 -2.26 -5.76 16.36
CA LEU A 123 -3.12 -5.68 17.56
C LEU A 123 -4.18 -6.79 17.60
N PHE A 124 -4.47 -7.42 16.46
CA PHE A 124 -5.42 -8.52 16.36
C PHE A 124 -4.76 -9.90 16.54
N LEU A 125 -3.45 -9.98 16.80
CA LEU A 125 -2.74 -11.24 17.09
C LEU A 125 -3.04 -11.77 18.51
N THR A 126 -2.80 -13.06 18.74
CA THR A 126 -3.09 -13.74 20.02
C THR A 126 -2.18 -13.27 21.16
N ASN A 127 -0.91 -13.00 20.86
CA ASN A 127 0.09 -12.53 21.82
C ASN A 127 0.85 -11.32 21.26
N PRO A 128 0.21 -10.15 21.15
CA PRO A 128 0.86 -8.97 20.60
C PRO A 128 1.88 -8.42 21.61
N SER A 129 3.09 -8.14 21.14
CA SER A 129 4.08 -7.37 21.89
C SER A 129 4.28 -6.01 21.23
N LEU A 130 4.58 -4.97 22.03
CA LEU A 130 4.89 -3.64 21.50
C LEU A 130 6.06 -3.66 20.53
N LEU A 131 7.11 -4.44 20.85
CA LEU A 131 8.26 -4.63 19.97
C LEU A 131 7.85 -5.29 18.64
N GLY A 132 6.99 -6.31 18.69
CA GLY A 132 6.44 -6.95 17.49
C GLY A 132 5.63 -5.99 16.63
N ALA A 133 4.79 -5.15 17.25
CA ALA A 133 4.02 -4.13 16.55
C ALA A 133 4.92 -3.09 15.85
N PHE A 134 5.99 -2.62 16.52
CA PHE A 134 6.94 -1.68 15.91
C PHE A 134 7.78 -2.32 14.80
N ASN A 135 8.21 -3.58 14.95
CA ASN A 135 8.89 -4.31 13.89
C ASN A 135 7.98 -4.52 12.67
N ALA A 136 6.71 -4.85 12.89
CA ALA A 136 5.72 -4.96 11.81
C ALA A 136 5.48 -3.61 11.12
N ALA A 137 5.32 -2.54 11.90
CA ALA A 137 5.21 -1.17 11.37
C ALA A 137 6.44 -0.80 10.54
N GLY A 138 7.66 -1.13 11.01
CA GLY A 138 8.91 -0.92 10.27
C GLY A 138 8.97 -1.70 8.97
N SER A 139 8.52 -2.96 8.96
CA SER A 139 8.39 -3.77 7.74
C SER A 139 7.41 -3.16 6.75
N GLY A 140 6.24 -2.70 7.23
CA GLY A 140 5.23 -2.05 6.38
C GLY A 140 5.68 -0.69 5.84
N ALA A 141 6.38 0.11 6.66
CA ALA A 141 7.02 1.34 6.22
C ALA A 141 8.10 1.05 5.17
N GLY A 142 8.90 0.01 5.37
CA GLY A 142 9.91 -0.45 4.41
C GLY A 142 9.29 -0.83 3.07
N TYR A 143 8.22 -1.62 3.07
CA TYR A 143 7.46 -1.91 1.85
C TYR A 143 7.00 -0.61 1.16
N GLY A 144 6.34 0.28 1.89
CA GLY A 144 5.87 1.54 1.32
C GLY A 144 7.01 2.43 0.82
N PHE A 145 8.20 2.34 1.41
CA PHE A 145 9.38 3.10 0.97
C PHE A 145 9.88 2.60 -0.39
N PHE A 146 10.01 1.29 -0.58
CA PHE A 146 10.55 0.73 -1.83
C PHE A 146 9.51 0.55 -2.95
N VAL A 147 8.22 0.58 -2.63
CA VAL A 147 7.12 0.37 -3.60
C VAL A 147 6.26 1.62 -3.80
N GLY A 148 6.19 2.51 -2.80
CA GLY A 148 5.27 3.64 -2.80
C GLY A 148 5.51 4.70 -3.87
N TRP A 149 6.68 4.70 -4.52
CA TRP A 149 6.90 5.54 -5.70
C TRP A 149 5.91 5.22 -6.83
N ILE A 150 5.42 3.98 -6.94
CA ILE A 150 4.38 3.60 -7.92
C ILE A 150 3.07 4.35 -7.64
N VAL A 151 2.68 4.41 -6.37
CA VAL A 151 1.49 5.14 -5.90
C VAL A 151 1.70 6.65 -6.06
N GLY A 152 2.92 7.14 -5.78
CA GLY A 152 3.32 8.52 -6.06
C GLY A 152 3.15 8.90 -7.53
N LEU A 153 3.62 8.06 -8.45
CA LEU A 153 3.47 8.28 -9.90
C LEU A 153 2.01 8.20 -10.34
N ALA A 154 1.26 7.21 -9.86
CA ALA A 154 -0.16 7.07 -10.17
C ALA A 154 -0.97 8.29 -9.69
N SER A 155 -0.59 8.86 -8.54
CA SER A 155 -1.22 10.06 -8.00
C SER A 155 -1.02 11.30 -8.88
N LEU A 156 0.00 11.32 -9.76
CA LEU A 156 0.20 12.41 -10.74
C LEU A 156 -0.86 12.42 -11.84
N GLY A 157 -1.43 11.26 -12.19
CA GLY A 157 -2.38 11.08 -13.30
C GLY A 157 -3.74 11.76 -13.11
N GLY A 158 -4.06 12.24 -11.90
CA GLY A 158 -5.27 13.04 -11.63
C GLY A 158 -5.25 14.46 -12.21
N TRP A 159 -4.20 14.83 -12.94
CA TRP A 159 -4.04 16.17 -13.51
C TRP A 159 -4.60 16.27 -14.94
N ARG A 160 -5.82 16.83 -15.07
CA ARG A 160 -6.36 17.71 -16.16
C ARG A 160 -7.90 17.62 -16.23
N GLY A 161 -8.67 18.70 -16.29
CA GLY A 161 -8.28 20.09 -16.49
C GLY A 161 -9.38 21.08 -16.08
N THR A 162 -8.93 22.29 -15.78
CA THR A 162 -9.74 23.50 -15.81
C THR A 162 -9.84 23.96 -17.27
N ARG A 163 -11.06 23.91 -17.80
CA ARG A 163 -11.68 25.05 -18.47
C ARG A 163 -13.14 25.08 -18.06
#